data_AF-A0A7N2LC56-F1
#
_entry.id   AF-A0A7N2LC56-F1
#
_cell.length_a   1.000
_cell.length_b   1.000
_cell.length_c   1.000
_cell.angle_alpha   90.00
_cell.angle_beta   90.00
_cell.angle_gamma   90.00
#
_symmetry.space_group_name_H-M   'P 1'
#
loop_
_entity.id
_entity.type
_entity.pdbx_description
1 polymer ?
#
loop_
_entity_poly.entity_id
_entity_poly.type
_entity_poly.pdbx_seq_one_letter_code
_entity_poly.pdbx_strand_id
1 'polypeptide(L)'
;MPKYICKSCKGRRVVLGTKSVKLNIVPRVDNDETIKVSRSSGADPDGNQPGDLYIVIKVREDPVFRREGADIHVDAVLSITQVMLSNVFIF
;
A
#
# COMPACT_ATOMS: atom_id res chain seq x y z
N MET A 1 -31.10 8.50 34.80
CA MET A 1 -30.08 7.44 34.63
C MET A 1 -30.59 6.42 33.62
N PRO A 2 -29.83 6.05 32.59
CA PRO A 2 -30.31 5.11 31.57
C PRO A 2 -30.56 3.74 32.21
N LYS A 3 -31.81 3.26 32.14
CA LYS A 3 -32.28 2.04 32.83
C LYS A 3 -31.75 0.74 32.23
N TYR A 4 -31.12 0.79 31.05
CA TYR A 4 -30.58 -0.39 30.38
C TYR A 4 -29.29 -0.04 29.64
N ILE A 5 -28.17 -0.61 30.09
CA ILE A 5 -26.86 -0.46 29.47
C ILE A 5 -26.67 -1.61 28.48
N CYS A 6 -26.24 -1.31 27.26
CA CYS A 6 -25.90 -2.34 26.28
C CYS A 6 -24.75 -3.21 26.83
N LYS A 7 -24.95 -4.52 26.91
CA LYS A 7 -23.92 -5.46 27.44
C LYS A 7 -22.69 -5.54 26.54
N SER A 8 -22.86 -5.41 25.22
CA SER A 8 -21.79 -5.55 24.24
C SER A 8 -20.85 -4.33 24.21
N CYS A 9 -21.38 -3.10 24.24
CA CYS A 9 -20.56 -1.88 24.21
C CYS A 9 -20.41 -1.22 25.60
N LYS A 10 -21.12 -1.69 26.63
CA LYS A 10 -21.13 -1.12 28.00
C LYS A 10 -21.38 0.39 28.03
N GLY A 11 -22.23 0.88 27.13
CA GLY A 11 -22.56 2.32 27.00
C GLY A 11 -21.59 3.12 26.12
N ARG A 12 -20.54 2.50 25.57
CA ARG A 12 -19.52 3.17 24.74
C ARG A 12 -19.93 3.38 23.28
N ARG A 13 -21.08 2.84 22.85
CA ARG A 13 -21.64 2.88 21.49
C ARG A 13 -20.80 2.23 20.38
N VAL A 14 -19.51 2.04 20.59
CA VAL A 14 -18.58 1.30 19.71
C VAL A 14 -18.02 0.06 20.39
N VAL A 15 -17.63 -0.91 19.58
CA VAL A 15 -16.91 -2.13 20.01
C VAL A 15 -15.66 -2.29 19.16
N LEU A 16 -14.56 -2.73 19.78
CA LEU A 16 -13.34 -3.03 19.05
C LEU A 16 -13.56 -4.30 18.23
N GLY A 17 -13.22 -4.27 16.95
CA GLY A 17 -13.38 -5.41 16.06
C GLY A 17 -12.44 -5.30 14.87
N THR A 18 -12.18 -6.43 14.23
CA THR A 18 -11.33 -6.50 13.05
C THR A 18 -12.17 -6.28 11.79
N LYS A 19 -11.75 -5.35 10.93
CA LYS A 19 -12.37 -5.11 9.63
C LYS A 19 -11.36 -5.41 8.54
N SER A 20 -11.71 -6.32 7.64
CA SER A 20 -10.90 -6.63 6.45
C SER A 20 -11.26 -5.66 5.33
N VAL A 21 -10.25 -4.99 4.78
CA VAL A 21 -10.39 -4.08 3.64
C VAL A 21 -9.72 -4.73 2.43
N LYS A 22 -10.46 -4.88 1.33
CA LYS A 22 -9.89 -5.35 0.06
C LYS A 22 -9.30 -4.17 -0.68
N LEU A 23 -7.98 -4.19 -0.84
CA LEU A 23 -7.24 -3.24 -1.66
C LEU A 23 -6.90 -3.90 -3.00
N ASN A 24 -7.12 -3.21 -4.11
CA ASN A 24 -6.62 -3.64 -5.41
C ASN A 24 -5.45 -2.74 -5.78
N ILE A 25 -4.24 -3.30 -5.83
CA ILE A 25 -3.04 -2.58 -6.27
C ILE A 25 -2.89 -2.84 -7.76
N VAL A 26 -3.16 -1.82 -8.57
CA VAL A 26 -2.99 -1.91 -10.03
C VAL A 26 -1.50 -1.94 -10.38
N PRO A 27 -1.08 -2.64 -11.45
CA PRO A 27 0.27 -2.52 -11.97
C PRO A 27 0.52 -1.05 -12.37
N ARG A 28 1.71 -0.52 -12.05
CA ARG A 28 2.14 0.90 -12.22
C ARG A 28 1.96 1.80 -11.00
N VAL A 29 1.64 1.27 -9.84
CA VAL A 29 1.73 2.07 -8.61
C VAL A 29 3.19 2.44 -8.36
N ASP A 30 3.46 3.74 -8.23
CA ASP A 30 4.79 4.27 -7.94
C ASP A 30 5.06 4.27 -6.43
N ASN A 31 6.34 4.41 -6.06
CA ASN A 31 6.71 4.51 -4.66
C ASN A 31 6.10 5.78 -4.02
N ASP A 32 5.67 5.68 -2.77
CA ASP A 32 4.98 6.75 -2.02
C ASP A 32 3.59 7.14 -2.56
N GLU A 33 3.01 6.36 -3.48
CA GLU A 33 1.62 6.57 -3.87
C GLU A 33 0.67 6.25 -2.70
N THR A 34 -0.31 7.14 -2.50
CA THR A 34 -1.28 7.03 -1.41
C THR A 34 -2.63 6.59 -1.94
N ILE A 35 -3.08 5.40 -1.54
CA ILE A 35 -4.43 4.91 -1.85
C ILE A 35 -5.38 5.30 -0.73
N LYS A 36 -6.45 6.01 -1.10
CA LYS A 36 -7.55 6.37 -0.21
C LYS A 36 -8.64 5.29 -0.27
N VAL A 37 -8.90 4.63 0.85
CA VAL A 37 -10.06 3.74 1.00
C VAL A 37 -11.13 4.46 1.82
N SER A 38 -12.19 4.88 1.12
CA SER A 38 -13.27 5.64 1.73
C SER A 38 -14.03 4.80 2.76
N ARG A 39 -14.53 5.46 3.82
CA ARG A 39 -15.44 4.85 4.82
C ARG A 39 -14.92 3.57 5.49
N SER A 40 -13.61 3.44 5.56
CA SER A 40 -12.97 2.22 6.07
C SER A 40 -12.34 2.40 7.45
N SER A 41 -12.36 3.62 7.99
CA SER A 41 -11.94 3.89 9.36
C SER A 41 -12.90 3.29 10.39
N GLY A 42 -12.52 3.39 11.67
CA GLY A 42 -13.28 2.90 12.81
C GLY A 42 -14.68 3.52 12.88
N ALA A 43 -15.60 2.78 13.51
CA ALA A 43 -16.94 3.29 13.79
C ALA A 43 -16.85 4.47 14.78
N ASP A 44 -17.63 5.51 14.50
CA ASP A 44 -17.69 6.72 15.32
C ASP A 44 -18.72 6.55 16.46
N PRO A 45 -18.38 6.86 17.72
CA PRO A 45 -19.29 6.74 18.87
C PRO A 45 -20.54 7.64 18.77
N ASP A 46 -20.48 8.73 18.02
CA ASP A 46 -21.60 9.66 17.83
C ASP A 46 -22.44 9.32 16.60
N GLY A 47 -22.13 8.21 15.91
CA GLY A 47 -22.91 7.71 14.77
C GLY A 47 -22.58 8.40 13.46
N ASN A 48 -21.49 9.17 13.39
CA ASN A 48 -21.02 9.74 12.15
C ASN A 48 -20.51 8.66 11.18
N GLN A 49 -20.44 9.00 9.90
CA GLN A 49 -19.86 8.10 8.91
C GLN A 49 -18.39 7.81 9.25
N PRO A 50 -17.93 6.55 9.10
CA PRO A 50 -16.52 6.24 9.31
C PRO A 50 -15.65 7.08 8.39
N GLY A 51 -14.54 7.57 8.91
CA GLY A 51 -13.54 8.29 8.12
C GLY A 51 -12.85 7.43 7.07
N ASP A 52 -11.87 8.03 6.40
CA ASP A 52 -11.11 7.39 5.33
C ASP A 52 -9.82 6.73 5.87
N LEU A 53 -9.42 5.62 5.25
CA LEU A 53 -8.10 5.01 5.47
C LEU A 53 -7.15 5.45 4.36
N TYR A 54 -5.97 5.91 4.75
CA TYR A 54 -4.88 6.23 3.83
C TYR A 54 -3.83 5.13 3.91
N ILE A 55 -3.51 4.53 2.77
CA ILE A 55 -2.50 3.48 2.65
C ILE A 55 -1.38 4.02 1.79
N VAL A 56 -0.18 4.15 2.36
CA VAL A 56 1.01 4.57 1.63
C VAL A 56 1.74 3.33 1.15
N ILE A 57 1.99 3.24 -0.15
CA ILE A 57 2.67 2.11 -0.75
C ILE A 57 4.17 2.38 -0.75
N LYS A 58 4.93 1.44 -0.19
CA LYS A 58 6.39 1.45 -0.23
C LYS A 58 6.88 0.29 -1.06
N VAL A 59 7.44 0.60 -2.22
CA VAL A 59 8.07 -0.38 -3.11
C VAL A 59 9.45 -0.69 -2.53
N ARG A 60 9.74 -1.98 -2.34
CA ARG A 60 11.05 -2.43 -1.87
C ARG A 60 12.05 -2.30 -3.01
N GLU A 61 13.21 -1.71 -2.73
CA GLU A 61 14.33 -1.67 -3.67
C GLU A 61 14.85 -3.09 -3.95
N ASP A 62 15.09 -3.37 -5.22
CA ASP A 62 15.73 -4.61 -5.66
C ASP A 62 17.21 -4.32 -5.96
N PRO A 63 18.16 -5.18 -5.53
CA PRO A 63 19.59 -4.93 -5.70
C PRO A 63 20.07 -5.03 -7.17
N VAL A 64 19.29 -5.66 -8.05
CA VAL A 64 19.63 -5.87 -9.46
C VAL A 64 18.84 -4.91 -10.35
N PHE A 65 17.58 -4.64 -10.01
CA PHE A 65 16.66 -3.85 -10.83
C PHE A 65 16.30 -2.54 -10.13
N ARG A 66 16.65 -1.42 -10.75
CA ARG A 66 16.16 -0.09 -10.33
C ARG A 66 15.05 0.34 -11.27
N ARG A 67 13.89 0.66 -10.72
CA ARG A 67 12.76 1.18 -11.51
C ARG A 67 12.74 2.70 -11.43
N GLU A 68 12.90 3.36 -12.57
CA GLU A 68 12.73 4.81 -12.70
C GLU A 68 11.52 5.07 -13.60
N GLY A 69 10.37 5.37 -12.98
CA GLY A 69 9.11 5.58 -13.69
C GLY A 69 8.60 4.33 -14.43
N ALA A 70 8.59 4.39 -15.77
CA ALA A 70 8.17 3.30 -16.63
C ALA A 70 9.31 2.34 -17.01
N ASP A 71 10.56 2.74 -16.75
CA ASP A 71 11.75 2.04 -17.21
C ASP A 71 12.38 1.21 -16.09
N ILE A 72 13.01 0.09 -16.48
CA ILE A 72 13.76 -0.79 -15.59
C ILE A 72 15.24 -0.69 -15.97
N HIS A 73 16.06 -0.26 -15.02
CA HIS A 73 17.50 -0.14 -15.13
C HIS A 73 18.19 -1.32 -14.44
N VAL A 74 19.24 -1.83 -15.07
CA VAL A 74 20.14 -2.84 -14.52
C VAL A 74 21.57 -2.39 -14.74
N ASP A 75 22.38 -2.49 -13.69
CA ASP A 75 23.82 -2.27 -13.81
C ASP A 75 24.48 -3.56 -14.32
N ALA A 76 24.77 -3.62 -15.62
CA ALA A 76 25.56 -4.70 -16.20
C ALA A 76 27.06 -4.35 -16.15
N VAL A 77 27.82 -5.09 -15.35
CA VAL A 77 29.28 -5.00 -15.35
C VAL A 77 29.82 -5.82 -16.53
N LEU A 78 30.24 -5.14 -17.60
CA LEU A 78 30.79 -5.79 -18.80
C LEU A 78 32.32 -5.78 -18.79
N SER A 79 32.92 -6.89 -19.22
CA SER A 79 34.36 -6.95 -19.50
C SER A 79 34.69 -6.33 -20.86
N ILE A 80 35.88 -5.70 -21.00
CA ILE A 80 36.29 -5.00 -22.23
C ILE A 80 36.22 -5.92 -23.45
N THR A 81 36.64 -7.17 -23.32
CA THR A 81 36.57 -8.17 -24.38
C THR A 81 35.13 -8.43 -24.84
N GLN A 82 34.17 -8.42 -23.93
CA GLN A 82 32.74 -8.61 -24.23
C GLN A 82 32.16 -7.43 -25.03
N VAL A 83 32.58 -6.20 -24.72
CA VAL A 83 32.17 -4.99 -25.45
C VAL A 83 32.78 -4.97 -26.85
N MET A 84 34.05 -5.35 -26.98
CA MET A 84 34.78 -5.35 -28.26
C MET A 84 34.23 -6.39 -29.24
N LEU A 85 33.73 -7.54 -28.76
CA LEU A 85 33.17 -8.59 -29.61
C LEU A 85 31.72 -8.32 -30.07
N SER A 86 31.15 -7.15 -29.78
CA SER A 86 29.80 -6.76 -30.20
C SER A 86 28.73 -7.80 -29.84
N ASN A 87 28.85 -8.45 -28.67
CA ASN A 87 27.79 -9.30 -28.16
C ASN A 87 26.65 -8.38 -27.70
N VAL A 88 25.62 -8.28 -28.53
CA VAL A 88 24.43 -7.47 -28.30
C VAL A 88 23.73 -7.92 -27.01
N PHE A 89 23.73 -7.05 -26.00
CA PHE A 89 22.84 -7.13 -24.85
C PHE A 89 21.62 -6.26 -25.14
N ILE A 90 20.47 -6.89 -25.36
CA ILE A 90 19.17 -6.20 -25.42
C ILE A 90 18.52 -6.40 -24.05
N PHE A 91 18.17 -5.30 -23.40
CA PHE A 91 17.26 -5.28 -22.26
C PHE A 91 15.81 -5.23 -22.74
#